data_AF-A0A0V0QSS3-F1
#
_entry.id   AF-A0A0V0QSS3-F1
#
_cell.length_a   1.000
_cell.length_b   1.000
_cell.length_c   1.000
_cell.angle_alpha   90.00
_cell.angle_beta   90.00
_cell.angle_gamma   90.00
#
_symmetry.space_group_name_H-M   'P 1'
#
loop_
_entity.id
_entity.type
_entity.pdbx_description
1 polymer ?
#
loop_
_entity_poly.entity_id
_entity_poly.type
_entity_poly.pdbx_seq_one_letter_code
_entity_poly.pdbx_strand_id
1 'polypeptide(L)'
;MIQEIENDFECIKIDSSTVTGIIYDNDMQKHEDFTDPEHFENPKRIYNILEHLKKQQLLQNQENRLQIVEKVEEINENLITDVYGQEFLEIAKNKFPRAKKDDPELKVSFFDADTYANEHSFKAAKKSAQSNILAVDKIMAQEWINSFCIVRPPGHHSGFHQNRPTGFCYFNNVVIASKYALQKYSKQIKKIVILDWDIHYGDGTASLVENDKNILYISMHQYDKGIFYPHTGKIENMGKDEGLGYNLNLPFDLMDKDQNLIGRMQNQDYAYLFERIVAPIIKDFKPDLTFISSGLDSCQNDLLGDGELDIDGYAYLTKRVNDITNGRVIVNLEGGYNLDEIPFAAEGVLRGLMNEQLPIHNSINNLTQSQVKERCCPSETVLQTAEQCIENFQKYWTCLNTNKTALEIDGGLDECFDKQKEIKIEIQDKETVTAGFLIDYIAKNVIKSKPEFFVLNDELRPGILVLINDADWEIEGTVDAEINDRDKVCFISTLHGG
;
A
#
# COMPACT_ATOMS: atom_id res chain seq x y z
N MET A 1 27.07 32.30 -5.24
CA MET A 1 26.76 31.87 -3.86
C MET A 1 25.26 31.83 -3.56
N ILE A 2 24.50 32.93 -3.51
CA ILE A 2 23.01 32.83 -3.38
C ILE A 2 22.37 32.22 -4.64
N GLN A 3 22.93 32.48 -5.82
CA GLN A 3 22.49 31.91 -7.11
C GLN A 3 22.97 30.47 -7.37
N GLU A 4 23.84 29.91 -6.53
CA GLU A 4 24.30 28.51 -6.64
C GLU A 4 23.53 27.60 -5.67
N ILE A 5 23.00 28.15 -4.58
CA ILE A 5 22.12 27.45 -3.63
C ILE A 5 20.71 27.24 -4.21
N GLU A 6 20.27 28.10 -5.13
CA GLU A 6 19.01 27.91 -5.88
C GLU A 6 19.03 26.70 -6.83
N ASN A 7 20.22 26.13 -7.15
CA ASN A 7 20.32 24.97 -8.04
C ASN A 7 20.36 23.61 -7.31
N ASP A 8 20.65 23.59 -5.99
CA ASP A 8 20.65 22.34 -5.18
C ASP A 8 19.32 22.12 -4.44
N PHE A 9 18.45 23.13 -4.42
CA PHE A 9 17.02 23.00 -4.13
C PHE A 9 16.22 23.16 -5.42
N GLU A 10 16.48 22.32 -6.41
CA GLU A 10 15.34 21.80 -7.15
C GLU A 10 14.49 21.02 -6.15
N CYS A 11 13.66 21.75 -5.39
CA CYS A 11 12.29 21.35 -5.10
C CYS A 11 11.87 20.51 -6.29
N ILE A 12 11.43 19.27 -6.04
CA ILE A 12 10.67 18.49 -7.00
C ILE A 12 9.68 19.47 -7.62
N LYS A 13 10.02 20.00 -8.80
CA LYS A 13 9.07 20.72 -9.61
C LYS A 13 8.11 19.62 -9.92
N ILE A 14 6.98 19.60 -9.22
CA ILE A 14 5.83 18.80 -9.63
C ILE A 14 5.63 19.24 -11.06
N ASP A 15 6.04 18.39 -11.99
CA ASP A 15 6.01 18.73 -13.39
C ASP A 15 4.56 18.99 -13.72
N SER A 16 4.25 20.24 -14.06
CA SER A 16 2.91 20.71 -14.40
C SER A 16 2.30 19.97 -15.60
N SER A 17 3.05 19.02 -16.20
CA SER A 17 2.59 18.12 -17.27
C SER A 17 2.25 16.69 -16.82
N THR A 18 2.24 16.36 -15.53
CA THR A 18 1.86 15.01 -15.08
C THR A 18 0.35 14.81 -15.02
N VAL A 19 -0.16 13.84 -15.78
CA VAL A 19 -1.58 13.52 -15.89
C VAL A 19 -1.90 12.23 -15.14
N THR A 20 -2.83 12.28 -14.20
CA THR A 20 -3.43 11.10 -13.55
C THR A 20 -4.64 10.63 -14.36
N GLY A 21 -4.66 9.35 -14.73
CA GLY A 21 -5.80 8.75 -15.42
C GLY A 21 -6.86 8.20 -14.46
N ILE A 22 -8.14 8.41 -14.75
CA ILE A 22 -9.25 7.75 -14.07
C ILE A 22 -9.98 6.87 -15.08
N ILE A 23 -10.20 5.61 -14.74
CA ILE A 23 -10.97 4.68 -15.58
C ILE A 23 -12.16 4.18 -14.80
N TYR A 24 -13.35 4.31 -15.39
CA TYR A 24 -14.57 3.66 -14.92
C TYR A 24 -15.52 3.39 -16.11
N ASP A 25 -16.53 2.56 -15.91
CA ASP A 25 -17.56 2.30 -16.93
C ASP A 25 -18.88 1.94 -16.25
N ASN A 26 -19.96 2.62 -16.66
CA ASN A 26 -21.29 2.39 -16.09
C ASN A 26 -21.85 0.98 -16.37
N ASP A 27 -21.35 0.26 -17.38
CA ASP A 27 -21.72 -1.14 -17.60
C ASP A 27 -21.32 -2.03 -16.42
N MET A 28 -20.27 -1.67 -15.66
CA MET A 28 -19.88 -2.42 -14.46
C MET A 28 -20.92 -2.32 -13.35
N GLN A 29 -21.77 -1.28 -13.31
CA GLN A 29 -22.87 -1.14 -12.33
C GLN A 29 -24.04 -2.10 -12.62
N LYS A 30 -24.08 -2.73 -13.80
CA LYS A 30 -25.14 -3.69 -14.15
C LYS A 30 -24.92 -5.09 -13.56
N HIS A 31 -23.72 -5.36 -13.05
CA HIS A 31 -23.45 -6.55 -12.24
C HIS A 31 -24.07 -6.37 -10.86
N GLU A 32 -25.27 -6.88 -10.64
CA GLU A 32 -26.01 -6.70 -9.39
C GLU A 32 -26.69 -8.01 -8.99
N ASP A 33 -26.74 -8.28 -7.69
CA ASP A 33 -27.65 -9.27 -7.13
C ASP A 33 -29.02 -8.61 -6.99
N PHE A 34 -29.89 -8.82 -7.97
CA PHE A 34 -31.25 -8.27 -7.94
C PHE A 34 -32.17 -8.99 -6.93
N THR A 35 -31.69 -10.07 -6.28
CA THR A 35 -32.41 -10.77 -5.21
C THR A 35 -32.00 -10.29 -3.81
N ASP A 36 -30.80 -9.69 -3.69
CA ASP A 36 -30.30 -9.07 -2.47
C ASP A 36 -29.67 -7.69 -2.76
N PRO A 37 -30.46 -6.61 -2.74
CA PRO A 37 -29.96 -5.24 -2.94
C PRO A 37 -28.97 -4.76 -1.86
N GLU A 38 -28.89 -5.47 -0.73
CA GLU A 38 -28.02 -5.16 0.41
C GLU A 38 -26.80 -6.08 0.47
N HIS A 39 -26.57 -6.89 -0.57
CA HIS A 39 -25.33 -7.64 -0.76
C HIS A 39 -24.13 -6.69 -0.62
N PHE A 40 -23.10 -7.08 0.14
CA PHE A 40 -21.95 -6.21 0.45
C PHE A 40 -21.28 -5.68 -0.84
N GLU A 41 -20.98 -6.57 -1.78
CA GLU A 41 -20.48 -6.19 -3.10
C GLU A 41 -21.65 -5.82 -4.03
N ASN A 42 -21.94 -4.53 -4.16
CA ASN A 42 -23.04 -4.03 -4.98
C ASN A 42 -22.67 -2.77 -5.80
N PRO A 43 -23.47 -2.38 -6.81
CA PRO A 43 -23.18 -1.25 -7.69
C PRO A 43 -23.01 0.11 -6.98
N LYS A 44 -23.62 0.29 -5.79
CA LYS A 44 -23.54 1.56 -5.04
C LYS A 44 -22.10 1.89 -4.67
N ARG A 45 -21.20 0.88 -4.57
CA ARG A 45 -19.78 1.07 -4.25
C ARG A 45 -19.08 2.06 -5.20
N ILE A 46 -19.02 1.72 -6.48
CA ILE A 46 -18.38 2.59 -7.48
C ILE A 46 -19.22 3.84 -7.78
N TYR A 47 -20.55 3.76 -7.66
CA TYR A 47 -21.42 4.91 -7.85
C TYR A 47 -21.16 6.00 -6.80
N ASN A 48 -21.13 5.65 -5.51
CA ASN A 48 -20.91 6.59 -4.42
C ASN A 48 -19.51 7.21 -4.48
N ILE A 49 -18.48 6.41 -4.81
CA ILE A 49 -17.12 6.93 -5.04
C ILE A 49 -17.15 8.01 -6.13
N LEU A 50 -17.70 7.69 -7.31
CA LEU A 50 -17.73 8.62 -8.44
C LEU A 50 -18.51 9.90 -8.12
N GLU A 51 -19.68 9.79 -7.48
CA GLU A 51 -20.49 10.95 -7.10
C GLU A 51 -19.79 11.83 -6.06
N HIS A 52 -19.11 11.23 -5.08
CA HIS A 52 -18.31 11.96 -4.11
C HIS A 52 -17.15 12.71 -4.77
N LEU A 53 -16.35 12.05 -5.60
CA LEU A 53 -15.23 12.69 -6.30
C LEU A 53 -15.70 13.83 -7.22
N LYS A 54 -16.86 13.70 -7.86
CA LYS A 54 -17.50 14.82 -8.60
C LYS A 54 -17.87 15.97 -7.70
N LYS A 55 -18.48 15.69 -6.54
CA LYS A 55 -18.90 16.70 -5.56
C LYS A 55 -17.70 17.47 -4.97
N GLN A 56 -16.58 16.78 -4.73
CA GLN A 56 -15.31 17.38 -4.30
C GLN A 56 -14.56 18.08 -5.44
N GLN A 57 -15.10 18.07 -6.65
CA GLN A 57 -14.52 18.68 -7.86
C GLN A 57 -13.19 18.04 -8.30
N LEU A 58 -12.89 16.83 -7.82
CA LEU A 58 -11.67 16.09 -8.14
C LEU A 58 -11.71 15.42 -9.52
N LEU A 59 -12.90 15.23 -10.08
CA LEU A 59 -13.06 14.76 -11.47
C LEU A 59 -13.10 15.91 -12.49
N GLN A 60 -12.82 17.15 -12.06
CA GLN A 60 -12.68 18.26 -12.99
C GLN A 60 -11.25 18.28 -13.51
N ASN A 61 -11.08 18.47 -14.82
CA ASN A 61 -9.76 18.63 -15.44
C ASN A 61 -9.17 20.01 -15.13
N GLN A 62 -9.00 20.32 -13.84
CA GLN A 62 -8.32 21.53 -13.40
C GLN A 62 -6.84 21.39 -13.79
N GLU A 63 -6.32 22.38 -14.53
CA GLU A 63 -4.91 22.48 -14.90
C GLU A 63 -4.35 21.34 -15.79
N ASN A 64 -5.20 20.58 -16.51
CA ASN A 64 -4.77 19.44 -17.33
C ASN A 64 -4.13 18.28 -16.54
N ARG A 65 -4.37 18.20 -15.24
CA ARG A 65 -3.74 17.18 -14.37
C ARG A 65 -4.49 15.85 -14.32
N LEU A 66 -5.68 15.76 -14.94
CA LEU A 66 -6.52 14.58 -14.86
C LEU A 66 -7.22 14.26 -16.20
N GLN A 67 -7.25 12.99 -16.57
CA GLN A 67 -7.99 12.50 -17.74
C GLN A 67 -8.89 11.33 -17.35
N ILE A 68 -10.12 11.32 -17.88
CA ILE A 68 -11.14 10.33 -17.53
C ILE A 68 -11.49 9.49 -18.75
N VAL A 69 -11.54 8.17 -18.57
CA VAL A 69 -12.11 7.22 -19.52
C VAL A 69 -13.36 6.60 -18.89
N GLU A 70 -14.52 6.91 -19.45
CA GLU A 70 -15.84 6.48 -18.94
C GLU A 70 -16.43 5.30 -19.71
N LYS A 71 -15.70 4.82 -20.73
CA LYS A 71 -16.10 3.71 -21.59
C LYS A 71 -14.91 2.85 -21.92
N VAL A 72 -14.97 1.60 -21.47
CA VAL A 72 -13.91 0.61 -21.60
C VAL A 72 -14.39 -0.51 -22.51
N GLU A 73 -13.56 -0.94 -23.45
CA GLU A 73 -13.87 -2.10 -24.28
C GLU A 73 -13.76 -3.41 -23.47
N GLU A 74 -14.26 -4.51 -24.00
CA GLU A 74 -14.08 -5.82 -23.35
C GLU A 74 -12.67 -6.35 -23.64
N ILE A 75 -12.01 -6.91 -22.62
CA ILE A 75 -10.70 -7.55 -22.80
C ILE A 75 -10.74 -8.69 -23.84
N ASN A 76 -9.65 -8.85 -24.58
CA ASN A 76 -9.44 -10.05 -25.39
C ASN A 76 -9.29 -11.28 -24.47
N GLU A 77 -10.18 -12.26 -24.65
CA GLU A 77 -10.22 -13.46 -23.82
C GLU A 77 -8.91 -14.27 -23.85
N ASN A 78 -8.08 -14.14 -24.89
CA ASN A 78 -6.77 -14.79 -24.92
C ASN A 78 -5.88 -14.35 -23.75
N LEU A 79 -5.97 -13.09 -23.32
CA LEU A 79 -5.21 -12.58 -22.17
C LEU A 79 -5.69 -13.19 -20.85
N ILE A 80 -6.97 -13.59 -20.77
CA ILE A 80 -7.50 -14.35 -19.63
C ILE A 80 -6.97 -15.78 -19.68
N THR A 81 -7.02 -16.43 -20.84
CA THR A 81 -6.54 -17.81 -20.99
C THR A 81 -5.03 -17.94 -20.82
N ASP A 82 -4.25 -16.89 -21.10
CA ASP A 82 -2.80 -16.88 -20.86
C ASP A 82 -2.47 -16.91 -19.36
N VAL A 83 -3.37 -16.40 -18.51
CA VAL A 83 -3.22 -16.44 -17.04
C VAL A 83 -3.81 -17.71 -16.45
N TYR A 84 -5.03 -18.07 -16.85
CA TYR A 84 -5.79 -19.13 -16.18
C TYR A 84 -5.84 -20.48 -16.92
N GLY A 85 -5.53 -20.49 -18.22
CA GLY A 85 -5.86 -21.58 -19.12
C GLY A 85 -7.30 -21.55 -19.63
N GLN A 86 -7.58 -22.35 -20.67
CA GLN A 86 -8.90 -22.42 -21.31
C GLN A 86 -9.99 -22.96 -20.37
N GLU A 87 -9.65 -23.96 -19.54
CA GLU A 87 -10.61 -24.63 -18.67
C GLU A 87 -11.30 -23.67 -17.71
N PHE A 88 -10.53 -22.78 -17.06
CA PHE A 88 -11.07 -21.76 -16.17
C PHE A 88 -12.04 -20.82 -16.89
N LEU A 89 -11.69 -20.35 -18.10
CA LEU A 89 -12.55 -19.45 -18.87
C LEU A 89 -13.88 -20.14 -19.22
N GLU A 90 -13.85 -21.42 -19.59
CA GLU A 90 -15.07 -22.19 -19.83
C GLU A 90 -15.89 -22.40 -18.55
N ILE A 91 -15.27 -22.69 -17.40
CA ILE A 91 -15.96 -22.79 -16.10
C ILE A 91 -16.64 -21.46 -15.76
N ALA A 92 -15.92 -20.35 -15.89
CA ALA A 92 -16.46 -19.02 -15.68
C ALA A 92 -17.68 -18.80 -16.59
N LYS A 93 -17.53 -18.98 -17.91
CA LYS A 93 -18.61 -18.88 -18.92
C LYS A 93 -19.82 -19.76 -18.65
N ASN A 94 -19.60 -21.00 -18.20
CA ASN A 94 -20.67 -21.98 -18.03
C ASN A 94 -21.58 -21.68 -16.84
N LYS A 95 -21.07 -21.00 -15.81
CA LYS A 95 -21.85 -20.58 -14.65
C LYS A 95 -22.38 -19.15 -14.75
N PHE A 96 -21.83 -18.28 -15.61
CA PHE A 96 -22.51 -17.01 -15.93
C PHE A 96 -23.88 -17.31 -16.54
N PRO A 97 -24.98 -16.99 -15.83
CA PRO A 97 -26.29 -17.46 -16.21
C PRO A 97 -26.84 -16.55 -17.30
N ARG A 98 -27.63 -17.16 -18.19
CA ARG A 98 -28.50 -16.50 -19.17
C ARG A 98 -29.68 -15.78 -18.48
N ALA A 99 -29.57 -15.44 -17.20
CA ALA A 99 -30.63 -14.87 -16.39
C ALA A 99 -30.91 -13.45 -16.89
N LYS A 100 -32.04 -13.30 -17.58
CA LYS A 100 -32.53 -12.00 -18.03
C LYS A 100 -33.36 -11.37 -16.92
N LYS A 101 -33.18 -10.08 -16.68
CA LYS A 101 -33.98 -9.32 -15.69
C LYS A 101 -35.50 -9.46 -15.90
N ASP A 102 -35.92 -9.76 -17.13
CA ASP A 102 -37.32 -9.90 -17.54
C ASP A 102 -37.85 -11.35 -17.54
N ASP A 103 -37.07 -12.34 -17.09
CA ASP A 103 -37.51 -13.74 -17.00
C ASP A 103 -37.77 -14.14 -15.53
N PRO A 104 -39.04 -14.23 -15.10
CA PRO A 104 -39.41 -14.50 -13.70
C PRO A 104 -39.04 -15.90 -13.21
N GLU A 105 -38.59 -16.82 -14.08
CA GLU A 105 -38.15 -18.17 -13.69
C GLU A 105 -36.62 -18.29 -13.49
N LEU A 106 -35.83 -17.30 -13.90
CA LEU A 106 -34.36 -17.34 -13.84
C LEU A 106 -33.81 -16.50 -12.67
N LYS A 107 -33.19 -17.19 -11.71
CA LYS A 107 -32.56 -16.61 -10.52
C LYS A 107 -31.11 -16.18 -10.81
N VAL A 108 -30.60 -15.22 -10.02
CA VAL A 108 -29.16 -14.97 -9.88
C VAL A 108 -28.46 -16.32 -9.59
N SER A 109 -27.34 -16.58 -10.26
CA SER A 109 -26.55 -17.77 -9.98
C SER A 109 -25.39 -17.44 -9.07
N PHE A 110 -24.88 -18.42 -8.36
CA PHE A 110 -23.72 -18.22 -7.49
C PHE A 110 -22.61 -19.22 -7.80
N PHE A 111 -21.37 -18.74 -7.73
CA PHE A 111 -20.19 -19.58 -7.86
C PHE A 111 -19.88 -20.31 -6.54
N ASP A 112 -20.12 -19.65 -5.41
CA ASP A 112 -20.11 -20.14 -4.01
C ASP A 112 -21.24 -19.52 -3.18
N ALA A 113 -21.01 -19.19 -1.91
CA ALA A 113 -22.02 -18.67 -0.99
C ALA A 113 -22.37 -17.21 -1.27
N ASP A 114 -21.46 -16.45 -1.86
CA ASP A 114 -21.51 -14.98 -1.89
C ASP A 114 -21.03 -14.38 -3.25
N THR A 115 -20.39 -15.17 -4.12
CA THR A 115 -20.00 -14.72 -5.47
C THR A 115 -21.15 -14.92 -6.46
N TYR A 116 -22.04 -13.92 -6.53
CA TYR A 116 -23.21 -13.92 -7.42
C TYR A 116 -22.90 -13.52 -8.85
N ALA A 117 -23.73 -13.95 -9.81
CA ALA A 117 -23.61 -13.65 -11.23
C ALA A 117 -24.97 -13.43 -11.90
N ASN A 118 -25.03 -12.43 -12.79
CA ASN A 118 -26.16 -12.14 -13.67
C ASN A 118 -25.71 -12.06 -15.15
N GLU A 119 -26.62 -11.74 -16.07
CA GLU A 119 -26.31 -11.64 -17.52
C GLU A 119 -25.26 -10.58 -17.89
N HIS A 120 -24.99 -9.63 -17.01
CA HIS A 120 -24.01 -8.55 -17.21
C HIS A 120 -22.67 -8.82 -16.53
N SER A 121 -22.59 -9.78 -15.60
CA SER A 121 -21.39 -10.04 -14.80
C SER A 121 -20.16 -10.36 -15.65
N PHE A 122 -20.27 -11.20 -16.69
CA PHE A 122 -19.12 -11.53 -17.54
C PHE A 122 -18.57 -10.32 -18.28
N LYS A 123 -19.48 -9.47 -18.81
CA LYS A 123 -19.11 -8.24 -19.47
C LYS A 123 -18.46 -7.25 -18.50
N ALA A 124 -19.01 -7.11 -17.30
CA ALA A 124 -18.44 -6.28 -16.23
C ALA A 124 -17.03 -6.76 -15.85
N ALA A 125 -16.84 -8.07 -15.62
CA ALA A 125 -15.55 -8.66 -15.30
C ALA A 125 -14.50 -8.43 -16.42
N LYS A 126 -14.90 -8.57 -17.69
CA LYS A 126 -14.01 -8.28 -18.83
C LYS A 126 -13.62 -6.81 -18.93
N LYS A 127 -14.53 -5.88 -18.62
CA LYS A 127 -14.22 -4.44 -18.57
C LYS A 127 -13.36 -4.06 -17.35
N SER A 128 -13.59 -4.70 -16.21
CA SER A 128 -12.78 -4.54 -14.99
C SER A 128 -11.30 -4.88 -15.28
N ALA A 129 -11.06 -6.05 -15.89
CA ALA A 129 -9.73 -6.46 -16.32
C ALA A 129 -9.13 -5.55 -17.41
N GLN A 130 -9.93 -5.15 -18.41
CA GLN A 130 -9.46 -4.28 -19.49
C GLN A 130 -9.07 -2.87 -19.02
N SER A 131 -9.69 -2.36 -17.94
CA SER A 131 -9.35 -1.04 -17.37
C SER A 131 -7.87 -0.98 -16.97
N ASN A 132 -7.37 -2.03 -16.34
CA ASN A 132 -5.97 -2.11 -15.91
C ASN A 132 -5.00 -2.24 -17.10
N ILE A 133 -5.38 -2.98 -18.15
CA ILE A 133 -4.60 -3.04 -19.40
C ILE A 133 -4.55 -1.67 -20.08
N LEU A 134 -5.66 -0.95 -20.12
CA LEU A 134 -5.71 0.39 -20.69
C LEU A 134 -4.81 1.36 -19.91
N ALA A 135 -4.82 1.29 -18.58
CA ALA A 135 -3.90 2.06 -17.75
C ALA A 135 -2.43 1.76 -18.08
N VAL A 136 -2.06 0.48 -18.20
CA VAL A 136 -0.70 0.08 -18.64
C VAL A 136 -0.37 0.73 -19.99
N ASP A 137 -1.23 0.59 -20.99
CA ASP A 137 -0.98 1.13 -22.32
C ASP A 137 -0.81 2.66 -22.31
N LYS A 138 -1.61 3.39 -21.52
CA LYS A 138 -1.55 4.84 -21.37
C LYS A 138 -0.27 5.32 -20.67
N ILE A 139 0.14 4.65 -19.60
CA ILE A 139 1.40 4.94 -18.91
C ILE A 139 2.60 4.66 -19.83
N MET A 140 2.58 3.54 -20.54
CA MET A 140 3.66 3.17 -21.45
C MET A 140 3.73 4.07 -22.70
N ALA A 141 2.61 4.67 -23.09
CA ALA A 141 2.54 5.71 -24.12
C ALA A 141 2.96 7.11 -23.60
N GLN A 142 3.28 7.25 -22.31
CA GLN A 142 3.57 8.52 -21.63
C GLN A 142 2.40 9.53 -21.72
N GLU A 143 1.18 9.03 -21.89
CA GLU A 143 -0.03 9.85 -21.83
C GLU A 143 -0.42 10.16 -20.38
N TRP A 144 -0.22 9.18 -19.48
CA TRP A 144 -0.46 9.29 -18.05
C TRP A 144 0.80 8.94 -17.28
N ILE A 145 0.97 9.50 -16.07
CA ILE A 145 2.04 9.07 -15.14
C ILE A 145 1.57 7.90 -14.28
N ASN A 146 0.32 7.97 -13.78
CA ASN A 146 -0.34 6.99 -12.94
C ASN A 146 -1.85 6.95 -13.25
N SER A 147 -2.57 6.02 -12.62
CA SER A 147 -4.02 5.94 -12.78
C SER A 147 -4.75 5.30 -11.60
N PHE A 148 -6.04 5.60 -11.48
CA PHE A 148 -6.99 4.90 -10.61
C PHE A 148 -8.10 4.25 -11.44
N CYS A 149 -8.16 2.92 -11.42
CA CYS A 149 -9.22 2.10 -12.00
C CYS A 149 -10.32 1.88 -10.95
N ILE A 150 -11.42 2.63 -11.06
CA ILE A 150 -12.61 2.51 -10.19
C ILE A 150 -13.53 1.46 -10.83
N VAL A 151 -13.23 0.19 -10.56
CA VAL A 151 -13.79 -0.96 -11.28
C VAL A 151 -14.58 -1.89 -10.38
N ARG A 152 -15.41 -2.73 -11.00
CA ARG A 152 -16.01 -3.91 -10.39
C ARG A 152 -16.47 -4.93 -11.45
N PRO A 153 -16.50 -6.24 -11.15
CA PRO A 153 -16.13 -6.89 -9.90
C PRO A 153 -14.62 -6.78 -9.56
N PRO A 154 -14.24 -7.02 -8.28
CA PRO A 154 -12.84 -7.13 -7.86
C PRO A 154 -12.17 -8.37 -8.46
N GLY A 155 -10.88 -8.57 -8.16
CA GLY A 155 -10.08 -9.61 -8.80
C GLY A 155 -9.12 -10.39 -7.91
N HIS A 156 -8.64 -9.85 -6.79
CA HIS A 156 -7.48 -10.43 -6.08
C HIS A 156 -7.69 -11.85 -5.49
N HIS A 157 -8.93 -12.31 -5.29
CA HIS A 157 -9.25 -13.69 -4.87
C HIS A 157 -9.32 -14.71 -6.01
N SER A 158 -9.39 -14.26 -7.27
CA SER A 158 -9.54 -15.17 -8.42
C SER A 158 -8.19 -15.81 -8.80
N GLY A 159 -8.00 -17.10 -8.48
CA GLY A 159 -6.77 -17.83 -8.79
C GLY A 159 -6.93 -19.35 -8.98
N PHE A 160 -5.81 -20.06 -9.13
CA PHE A 160 -5.81 -21.49 -9.46
C PHE A 160 -6.34 -22.39 -8.35
N HIS A 161 -6.22 -21.96 -7.10
CA HIS A 161 -6.50 -22.78 -5.93
C HIS A 161 -8.00 -23.15 -5.80
N GLN A 162 -8.91 -22.39 -6.42
CA GLN A 162 -10.34 -22.71 -6.51
C GLN A 162 -10.78 -23.15 -7.91
N ASN A 163 -10.01 -22.80 -8.95
CA ASN A 163 -10.34 -23.00 -10.37
C ASN A 163 -11.75 -22.51 -10.75
N ARG A 164 -12.22 -21.43 -10.09
CA ARG A 164 -13.52 -20.78 -10.30
C ARG A 164 -13.49 -19.37 -9.67
N PRO A 165 -14.41 -18.46 -10.06
CA PRO A 165 -14.69 -17.22 -9.32
C PRO A 165 -15.04 -17.48 -7.84
N THR A 166 -14.50 -16.65 -6.95
CA THR A 166 -14.66 -16.70 -5.48
C THR A 166 -14.42 -15.33 -4.84
N GLY A 167 -14.98 -15.09 -3.65
CA GLY A 167 -14.73 -13.84 -2.89
C GLY A 167 -15.10 -12.60 -3.71
N PHE A 168 -16.24 -12.65 -4.39
CA PHE A 168 -16.70 -11.63 -5.35
C PHE A 168 -15.84 -11.47 -6.62
N CYS A 169 -14.70 -12.15 -6.71
CA CYS A 169 -13.70 -11.96 -7.75
C CYS A 169 -13.89 -12.93 -8.91
N TYR A 170 -13.83 -12.38 -10.13
CA TYR A 170 -14.01 -13.14 -11.36
C TYR A 170 -12.72 -13.38 -12.13
N PHE A 171 -12.04 -12.30 -12.46
CA PHE A 171 -10.72 -12.31 -13.07
C PHE A 171 -9.81 -11.46 -12.21
N ASN A 172 -8.57 -11.89 -12.05
CA ASN A 172 -7.55 -11.13 -11.35
C ASN A 172 -7.06 -10.03 -12.27
N ASN A 173 -7.70 -8.87 -12.14
CA ASN A 173 -7.49 -7.70 -12.99
C ASN A 173 -6.02 -7.29 -13.01
N VAL A 174 -5.39 -7.29 -11.84
CA VAL A 174 -4.00 -6.85 -11.63
C VAL A 174 -3.00 -7.87 -12.20
N VAL A 175 -3.19 -9.17 -11.97
CA VAL A 175 -2.29 -10.20 -12.53
C VAL A 175 -2.38 -10.25 -14.06
N ILE A 176 -3.59 -10.18 -14.63
CA ILE A 176 -3.76 -10.12 -16.10
C ILE A 176 -2.99 -8.93 -16.69
N ALA A 177 -3.16 -7.74 -16.11
CA ALA A 177 -2.46 -6.55 -16.57
C ALA A 177 -0.94 -6.65 -16.37
N SER A 178 -0.48 -7.26 -15.28
CA SER A 178 0.93 -7.48 -14.98
C SER A 178 1.60 -8.41 -16.01
N LYS A 179 0.97 -9.55 -16.31
CA LYS A 179 1.48 -10.51 -17.32
C LYS A 179 1.47 -9.89 -18.72
N TYR A 180 0.41 -9.16 -19.06
CA TYR A 180 0.33 -8.39 -20.29
C TYR A 180 1.46 -7.36 -20.41
N ALA A 181 1.74 -6.61 -19.33
CA ALA A 181 2.80 -5.60 -19.29
C ALA A 181 4.19 -6.23 -19.49
N LEU A 182 4.51 -7.31 -18.76
CA LEU A 182 5.77 -8.06 -18.91
C LEU A 182 5.95 -8.62 -20.33
N GLN A 183 4.88 -9.06 -20.99
CA GLN A 183 4.94 -9.62 -22.33
C GLN A 183 5.06 -8.53 -23.41
N LYS A 184 4.09 -7.60 -23.47
CA LYS A 184 3.98 -6.58 -24.52
C LYS A 184 5.10 -5.54 -24.42
N TYR A 185 5.47 -5.15 -23.20
CA TYR A 185 6.47 -4.12 -22.91
C TYR A 185 7.75 -4.71 -22.32
N SER A 186 8.10 -5.96 -22.64
CA SER A 186 9.29 -6.68 -22.13
C SER A 186 10.64 -5.96 -22.25
N LYS A 187 10.74 -4.95 -23.12
CA LYS A 187 11.94 -4.10 -23.24
C LYS A 187 12.01 -2.99 -22.17
N GLN A 188 10.86 -2.56 -21.67
CA GLN A 188 10.72 -1.47 -20.71
C GLN A 188 10.28 -1.93 -19.32
N ILE A 189 9.53 -3.03 -19.22
CA ILE A 189 9.01 -3.60 -17.98
C ILE A 189 9.58 -5.01 -17.83
N LYS A 190 10.35 -5.20 -16.77
CA LYS A 190 10.94 -6.49 -16.36
C LYS A 190 10.60 -6.84 -14.93
N LYS A 191 10.28 -5.86 -14.09
CA LYS A 191 9.93 -6.06 -12.68
C LYS A 191 8.67 -5.30 -12.33
N ILE A 192 7.72 -5.97 -11.71
CA ILE A 192 6.45 -5.40 -11.28
C ILE A 192 6.27 -5.61 -9.79
N VAL A 193 5.83 -4.58 -9.08
CA VAL A 193 5.29 -4.73 -7.71
C VAL A 193 3.78 -4.81 -7.80
N ILE A 194 3.18 -5.73 -7.06
CA ILE A 194 1.76 -5.72 -6.72
C ILE A 194 1.69 -5.56 -5.21
N LEU A 195 1.30 -4.37 -4.75
CA LEU A 195 1.03 -4.10 -3.34
C LEU A 195 -0.47 -4.25 -3.10
N ASP A 196 -0.86 -5.14 -2.20
CA ASP A 196 -2.24 -5.37 -1.79
C ASP A 196 -2.43 -4.88 -0.36
N TRP A 197 -3.32 -3.89 -0.19
CA TRP A 197 -3.73 -3.38 1.13
C TRP A 197 -5.21 -3.61 1.41
N ASP A 198 -5.90 -4.36 0.52
CA ASP A 198 -7.19 -4.92 0.88
C ASP A 198 -7.03 -5.72 2.17
N ILE A 199 -7.99 -5.57 3.09
CA ILE A 199 -7.85 -6.21 4.40
C ILE A 199 -7.84 -7.73 4.29
N HIS A 200 -8.38 -8.29 3.20
CA HIS A 200 -8.34 -9.70 2.90
C HIS A 200 -7.09 -10.06 2.09
N TYR A 201 -6.53 -11.23 2.40
CA TYR A 201 -5.41 -11.74 1.62
C TYR A 201 -5.81 -12.03 0.17
N GLY A 202 -5.15 -11.40 -0.81
CA GLY A 202 -5.26 -11.72 -2.24
C GLY A 202 -4.65 -13.09 -2.59
N ASP A 203 -5.26 -14.17 -2.11
CA ASP A 203 -4.87 -15.57 -2.34
C ASP A 203 -4.89 -15.97 -3.82
N GLY A 204 -5.80 -15.39 -4.60
CA GLY A 204 -5.81 -15.49 -6.04
C GLY A 204 -4.54 -14.93 -6.66
N THR A 205 -4.19 -13.69 -6.32
CA THR A 205 -2.98 -13.00 -6.78
C THR A 205 -1.74 -13.82 -6.44
N ALA A 206 -1.57 -14.19 -5.17
CA ALA A 206 -0.45 -15.01 -4.70
C ALA A 206 -0.31 -16.31 -5.50
N SER A 207 -1.41 -17.05 -5.68
CA SER A 207 -1.39 -18.33 -6.39
C SER A 207 -1.01 -18.22 -7.87
N LEU A 208 -1.31 -17.09 -8.52
CA LEU A 208 -1.01 -16.88 -9.94
C LEU A 208 0.43 -16.39 -10.18
N VAL A 209 1.10 -15.86 -9.16
CA VAL A 209 2.45 -15.26 -9.28
C VAL A 209 3.51 -15.93 -8.42
N GLU A 210 3.17 -16.93 -7.60
CA GLU A 210 4.06 -17.57 -6.61
C GLU A 210 5.40 -18.08 -7.17
N ASN A 211 5.47 -18.40 -8.47
CA ASN A 211 6.68 -18.90 -9.13
C ASN A 211 7.46 -17.82 -9.91
N ASP A 212 6.98 -16.57 -9.96
CA ASP A 212 7.50 -15.53 -10.87
C ASP A 212 8.31 -14.46 -10.11
N LYS A 213 9.63 -14.59 -10.13
CA LYS A 213 10.56 -13.59 -9.54
C LYS A 213 10.50 -12.19 -10.15
N ASN A 214 9.85 -12.03 -11.30
CA ASN A 214 9.68 -10.72 -11.92
C ASN A 214 8.49 -9.95 -11.33
N ILE A 215 7.68 -10.61 -10.50
CA ILE A 215 6.56 -10.01 -9.80
C ILE A 215 6.81 -10.15 -8.30
N LEU A 216 6.98 -9.02 -7.63
CA LEU A 216 6.99 -8.95 -6.17
C LEU A 216 5.56 -8.68 -5.70
N TYR A 217 4.93 -9.68 -5.10
CA TYR A 217 3.63 -9.52 -4.44
C TYR A 217 3.84 -9.23 -2.95
N ILE A 218 3.17 -8.19 -2.46
CA ILE A 218 3.20 -7.78 -1.06
C ILE A 218 1.77 -7.63 -0.60
N SER A 219 1.38 -8.28 0.50
CA SER A 219 0.03 -8.17 1.06
C SER A 219 0.09 -7.79 2.53
N MET A 220 -0.68 -6.79 2.94
CA MET A 220 -0.93 -6.43 4.34
C MET A 220 -2.40 -6.77 4.65
N HIS A 221 -2.65 -7.80 5.45
CA HIS A 221 -3.99 -8.35 5.59
C HIS A 221 -4.28 -8.90 6.98
N GLN A 222 -5.55 -8.86 7.36
CA GLN A 222 -6.06 -9.51 8.55
C GLN A 222 -5.99 -11.02 8.35
N TYR A 223 -5.43 -11.72 9.34
CA TYR A 223 -5.21 -13.15 9.27
C TYR A 223 -5.87 -13.90 10.42
N ASP A 224 -5.83 -13.32 11.63
CA ASP A 224 -6.38 -13.90 12.87
C ASP A 224 -5.99 -15.38 13.02
N LYS A 225 -4.70 -15.67 12.85
CA LYS A 225 -4.12 -17.02 12.92
C LYS A 225 -4.78 -18.02 11.96
N GLY A 226 -5.28 -17.53 10.83
CA GLY A 226 -5.95 -18.30 9.77
C GLY A 226 -7.45 -18.46 9.97
N ILE A 227 -8.05 -17.75 10.93
CA ILE A 227 -9.51 -17.75 11.12
C ILE A 227 -10.18 -16.79 10.15
N PHE A 228 -9.56 -15.65 9.83
CA PHE A 228 -10.13 -14.65 8.94
C PHE A 228 -10.13 -15.13 7.48
N TYR A 229 -11.12 -14.72 6.68
CA TYR A 229 -11.20 -15.09 5.26
C TYR A 229 -9.98 -14.52 4.50
N PRO A 230 -9.34 -15.26 3.58
CA PRO A 230 -9.68 -16.57 3.04
C PRO A 230 -8.99 -17.75 3.75
N HIS A 231 -8.60 -17.60 5.02
CA HIS A 231 -7.90 -18.60 5.84
C HIS A 231 -6.48 -18.96 5.36
N THR A 232 -5.92 -18.16 4.46
CA THR A 232 -4.56 -18.31 3.93
C THR A 232 -3.79 -16.98 4.06
N GLY A 233 -2.55 -16.93 3.57
CA GLY A 233 -1.73 -15.71 3.68
C GLY A 233 -0.82 -15.64 4.90
N LYS A 234 -0.50 -16.78 5.53
CA LYS A 234 0.54 -16.81 6.58
C LYS A 234 1.91 -16.34 6.06
N ILE A 235 2.76 -15.89 6.98
CA ILE A 235 4.04 -15.27 6.65
C ILE A 235 5.03 -16.21 5.96
N GLU A 236 4.94 -17.53 6.21
CA GLU A 236 5.84 -18.53 5.61
C GLU A 236 5.46 -18.90 4.18
N ASN A 237 4.32 -18.41 3.67
CA ASN A 237 3.96 -18.56 2.26
C ASN A 237 4.77 -17.55 1.42
N MET A 238 6.04 -17.89 1.17
CA MET A 238 7.03 -16.97 0.59
C MET A 238 7.19 -17.10 -0.94
N GLY A 239 6.29 -17.81 -1.61
CA GLY A 239 6.41 -18.18 -3.02
C GLY A 239 7.09 -19.54 -3.18
N LYS A 240 7.36 -19.92 -4.43
CA LYS A 240 7.85 -21.23 -4.83
C LYS A 240 8.88 -21.10 -5.95
N ASP A 241 9.71 -22.13 -6.10
CA ASP A 241 10.72 -22.23 -7.15
C ASP A 241 11.55 -20.94 -7.29
N GLU A 242 11.58 -20.33 -8.48
CA GLU A 242 12.31 -19.09 -8.70
C GLU A 242 11.68 -17.87 -8.00
N GLY A 243 10.39 -17.92 -7.70
CA GLY A 243 9.63 -16.86 -7.01
C GLY A 243 9.76 -16.88 -5.48
N LEU A 244 10.53 -17.82 -4.91
CA LEU A 244 10.77 -17.86 -3.46
C LEU A 244 11.42 -16.56 -2.97
N GLY A 245 10.79 -15.92 -1.98
CA GLY A 245 11.18 -14.60 -1.44
C GLY A 245 10.44 -13.42 -2.09
N TYR A 246 9.68 -13.64 -3.17
CA TYR A 246 8.94 -12.60 -3.91
C TYR A 246 7.43 -12.57 -3.62
N ASN A 247 6.96 -13.39 -2.67
CA ASN A 247 5.60 -13.34 -2.13
C ASN A 247 5.68 -12.96 -0.64
N LEU A 248 5.54 -11.68 -0.35
CA LEU A 248 5.69 -11.10 0.98
C LEU A 248 4.32 -10.94 1.65
N ASN A 249 4.07 -11.72 2.69
CA ASN A 249 2.83 -11.65 3.44
C ASN A 249 3.08 -10.96 4.79
N LEU A 250 2.29 -9.94 5.12
CA LEU A 250 2.31 -9.24 6.40
C LEU A 250 0.97 -9.49 7.12
N PRO A 251 0.75 -10.72 7.63
CA PRO A 251 -0.47 -11.05 8.36
C PRO A 251 -0.49 -10.34 9.71
N PHE A 252 -1.64 -9.78 10.09
CA PHE A 252 -1.87 -9.24 11.42
C PHE A 252 -3.09 -9.89 12.08
N ASP A 253 -3.02 -10.04 13.40
CA ASP A 253 -4.05 -10.65 14.23
C ASP A 253 -4.73 -9.59 15.09
N LEU A 254 -6.03 -9.40 14.88
CA LEU A 254 -6.90 -8.46 15.58
C LEU A 254 -7.86 -9.16 16.54
N MET A 255 -7.89 -10.50 16.53
CA MET A 255 -8.67 -11.32 17.43
C MET A 255 -7.81 -12.09 18.44
N ASP A 256 -8.31 -12.21 19.68
CA ASP A 256 -7.76 -13.16 20.65
C ASP A 256 -8.15 -14.62 20.34
N LYS A 257 -7.64 -15.55 21.16
CA LYS A 257 -7.93 -16.99 21.04
C LYS A 257 -9.41 -17.34 21.21
N ASP A 258 -10.18 -16.47 21.87
CA ASP A 258 -11.59 -16.65 22.17
C ASP A 258 -12.46 -15.86 21.15
N GLN A 259 -11.85 -15.38 20.05
CA GLN A 259 -12.46 -14.61 18.96
C GLN A 259 -13.05 -13.25 19.39
N ASN A 260 -12.50 -12.66 20.44
CA ASN A 260 -12.81 -11.27 20.79
C ASN A 260 -11.86 -10.32 20.05
N LEU A 261 -12.41 -9.23 19.52
CA LEU A 261 -11.62 -8.16 18.93
C LEU A 261 -10.74 -7.51 20.01
N ILE A 262 -9.43 -7.48 19.80
CA ILE A 262 -8.43 -6.91 20.72
C ILE A 262 -7.79 -5.62 20.19
N GLY A 263 -7.99 -5.29 18.92
CA GLY A 263 -7.46 -4.09 18.30
C GLY A 263 -8.02 -3.89 16.89
N ARG A 264 -7.65 -2.78 16.26
CA ARG A 264 -7.95 -2.46 14.86
C ARG A 264 -6.72 -1.86 14.22
N MET A 265 -6.49 -2.15 12.94
CA MET A 265 -5.40 -1.56 12.18
C MET A 265 -5.71 -0.10 11.85
N GLN A 266 -4.85 0.83 12.30
CA GLN A 266 -5.01 2.27 12.09
C GLN A 266 -3.96 2.84 11.13
N ASN A 267 -4.01 4.15 10.87
CA ASN A 267 -3.05 4.86 10.01
C ASN A 267 -1.58 4.57 10.38
N GLN A 268 -1.23 4.64 11.67
CA GLN A 268 0.14 4.44 12.16
C GLN A 268 0.62 3.01 12.01
N ASP A 269 -0.28 2.03 12.10
CA ASP A 269 0.03 0.62 11.91
C ASP A 269 0.44 0.33 10.47
N TYR A 270 -0.40 0.80 9.52
CA TYR A 270 -0.10 0.69 8.10
C TYR A 270 1.15 1.48 7.71
N ALA A 271 1.31 2.71 8.21
CA ALA A 271 2.49 3.52 7.95
C ALA A 271 3.77 2.86 8.49
N TYR A 272 3.71 2.27 9.68
CA TYR A 272 4.85 1.56 10.26
C TYR A 272 5.24 0.35 9.43
N LEU A 273 4.31 -0.56 9.10
CA LEU A 273 4.59 -1.71 8.22
C LEU A 273 5.13 -1.24 6.88
N PHE A 274 4.55 -0.18 6.33
CA PHE A 274 4.96 0.36 5.05
C PHE A 274 6.41 0.86 5.09
N GLU A 275 6.75 1.81 5.97
CA GLU A 275 8.09 2.39 6.02
C GLU A 275 9.14 1.40 6.53
N ARG A 276 8.78 0.52 7.47
CA ARG A 276 9.72 -0.41 8.09
C ARG A 276 10.07 -1.59 7.20
N ILE A 277 9.11 -2.08 6.42
CA ILE A 277 9.21 -3.33 5.66
C ILE A 277 8.98 -3.10 4.17
N VAL A 278 7.80 -2.61 3.79
CA VAL A 278 7.34 -2.57 2.39
C VAL A 278 8.21 -1.64 1.53
N ALA A 279 8.40 -0.39 1.95
CA ALA A 279 9.13 0.62 1.20
C ALA A 279 10.61 0.26 0.99
N PRO A 280 11.37 -0.22 2.00
CA PRO A 280 12.72 -0.71 1.79
C PRO A 280 12.81 -1.82 0.75
N ILE A 281 11.91 -2.80 0.80
CA ILE A 281 11.89 -3.93 -0.14
C ILE A 281 11.53 -3.45 -1.56
N ILE A 282 10.51 -2.59 -1.72
CA ILE A 282 10.15 -2.02 -3.03
C ILE A 282 11.34 -1.24 -3.62
N LYS A 283 12.03 -0.44 -2.81
CA LYS A 283 13.24 0.31 -3.23
C LYS A 283 14.39 -0.60 -3.62
N ASP A 284 14.59 -1.72 -2.94
CA ASP A 284 15.62 -2.71 -3.29
C ASP A 284 15.25 -3.48 -4.57
N PHE A 285 13.97 -3.86 -4.69
CA PHE A 285 13.44 -4.55 -5.86
C PHE A 285 13.44 -3.67 -7.11
N LYS A 286 13.25 -2.34 -6.99
CA LYS A 286 13.28 -1.36 -8.11
C LYS A 286 12.33 -1.75 -9.26
N PRO A 287 11.00 -1.71 -9.05
CA PRO A 287 10.04 -2.04 -10.10
C PRO A 287 10.06 -1.03 -11.26
N ASP A 288 9.70 -1.51 -12.44
CA ASP A 288 9.48 -0.67 -13.64
C ASP A 288 8.02 -0.16 -13.74
N LEU A 289 7.10 -0.87 -13.07
CA LEU A 289 5.68 -0.57 -12.94
C LEU A 289 5.15 -1.12 -11.61
N THR A 290 4.26 -0.39 -10.96
CA THR A 290 3.64 -0.80 -9.69
C THR A 290 2.12 -0.83 -9.82
N PHE A 291 1.51 -1.91 -9.34
CA PHE A 291 0.08 -2.00 -9.11
C PHE A 291 -0.21 -1.91 -7.63
N ILE A 292 -1.33 -1.27 -7.29
CA ILE A 292 -1.93 -1.36 -5.96
C ILE A 292 -3.28 -2.07 -6.11
N SER A 293 -3.42 -3.26 -5.53
CA SER A 293 -4.72 -3.88 -5.25
C SER A 293 -5.30 -3.15 -4.05
N SER A 294 -6.19 -2.20 -4.32
CA SER A 294 -6.67 -1.23 -3.36
C SER A 294 -8.07 -1.61 -2.90
N GLY A 295 -8.15 -2.56 -1.98
CA GLY A 295 -9.34 -2.71 -1.14
C GLY A 295 -9.51 -1.50 -0.25
N LEU A 296 -10.75 -1.04 -0.11
CA LEU A 296 -11.08 0.08 0.78
C LEU A 296 -11.76 -0.42 2.07
N ASP A 297 -11.72 -1.72 2.34
CA ASP A 297 -12.30 -2.39 3.53
C ASP A 297 -11.38 -2.38 4.76
N SER A 298 -10.17 -1.84 4.61
CA SER A 298 -9.35 -1.41 5.73
C SER A 298 -9.83 -0.09 6.37
N CYS A 299 -10.90 0.52 5.84
CA CYS A 299 -11.45 1.77 6.37
C CYS A 299 -12.23 1.58 7.67
N GLN A 300 -12.43 2.67 8.40
CA GLN A 300 -13.28 2.67 9.59
C GLN A 300 -14.68 2.13 9.27
N ASN A 301 -15.26 1.38 10.22
CA ASN A 301 -16.64 0.87 10.16
C ASN A 301 -16.93 0.00 8.93
N ASP A 302 -15.93 -0.58 8.28
CA ASP A 302 -16.18 -1.56 7.23
C ASP A 302 -16.99 -2.75 7.77
N LEU A 303 -17.79 -3.38 6.90
CA LEU A 303 -18.69 -4.45 7.27
C LEU A 303 -18.01 -5.83 7.29
N LEU A 304 -16.88 -5.95 6.60
CA LEU A 304 -16.14 -7.19 6.41
C LEU A 304 -14.69 -7.11 6.86
N GLY A 305 -14.18 -5.94 7.25
CA GLY A 305 -12.82 -5.74 7.78
C GLY A 305 -12.78 -5.09 9.16
N ASP A 306 -11.72 -5.33 9.93
CA ASP A 306 -11.49 -4.70 11.23
C ASP A 306 -10.48 -3.53 11.23
N GLY A 307 -10.45 -2.75 10.14
CA GLY A 307 -9.60 -1.58 9.99
C GLY A 307 -10.21 -0.26 10.49
N GLU A 308 -9.36 0.76 10.64
CA GLU A 308 -9.69 2.16 10.93
C GLU A 308 -8.84 3.13 10.08
N LEU A 309 -8.43 2.69 8.88
CA LEU A 309 -7.67 3.54 7.97
C LEU A 309 -8.57 4.67 7.45
N ASP A 310 -8.15 5.92 7.67
CA ASP A 310 -8.89 7.08 7.21
C ASP A 310 -8.34 7.62 5.87
N ILE A 311 -8.97 8.70 5.38
CA ILE A 311 -8.58 9.40 4.16
C ILE A 311 -7.09 9.81 4.12
N ASP A 312 -6.52 10.23 5.25
CA ASP A 312 -5.12 10.64 5.33
C ASP A 312 -4.20 9.41 5.29
N GLY A 313 -4.62 8.30 5.90
CA GLY A 313 -3.94 7.01 5.81
C GLY A 313 -3.82 6.51 4.37
N TYR A 314 -4.93 6.41 3.64
CA TYR A 314 -4.92 6.00 2.22
C TYR A 314 -4.10 6.95 1.35
N ALA A 315 -4.18 8.26 1.59
CA ALA A 315 -3.41 9.24 0.85
C ALA A 315 -1.91 9.17 1.12
N TYR A 316 -1.54 8.98 2.39
CA TYR A 316 -0.16 8.74 2.79
C TYR A 316 0.40 7.53 2.06
N LEU A 317 -0.22 6.36 2.21
CA LEU A 317 0.26 5.13 1.56
C LEU A 317 0.39 5.31 0.05
N THR A 318 -0.64 5.86 -0.59
CA THR A 318 -0.63 6.08 -2.05
C THR A 318 0.50 7.01 -2.47
N LYS A 319 0.64 8.17 -1.81
CA LYS A 319 1.71 9.13 -2.09
C LYS A 319 3.09 8.49 -1.87
N ARG A 320 3.25 7.73 -0.79
CA ARG A 320 4.52 7.06 -0.48
C ARG A 320 4.90 6.03 -1.53
N VAL A 321 3.95 5.23 -2.02
CA VAL A 321 4.20 4.33 -3.16
C VAL A 321 4.58 5.14 -4.41
N ASN A 322 3.87 6.22 -4.71
CA ASN A 322 4.15 7.12 -5.84
C ASN A 322 5.59 7.66 -5.78
N ASP A 323 6.02 8.16 -4.61
CA ASP A 323 7.36 8.73 -4.39
C ASP A 323 8.48 7.69 -4.58
N ILE A 324 8.30 6.45 -4.10
CA ILE A 324 9.37 5.43 -4.14
C ILE A 324 9.40 4.62 -5.45
N THR A 325 8.41 4.80 -6.33
CA THR A 325 8.25 4.05 -7.60
C THR A 325 8.30 4.95 -8.84
N ASN A 326 8.80 6.18 -8.71
CA ASN A 326 8.86 7.19 -9.78
C ASN A 326 7.49 7.51 -10.41
N GLY A 327 6.44 7.35 -9.61
CA GLY A 327 5.07 7.64 -9.97
C GLY A 327 4.39 6.73 -10.98
N ARG A 328 5.01 5.63 -11.45
CA ARG A 328 4.35 4.67 -12.35
C ARG A 328 3.47 3.69 -11.59
N VAL A 329 2.33 4.20 -11.12
CA VAL A 329 1.41 3.47 -10.25
C VAL A 329 0.05 3.29 -10.93
N ILE A 330 -0.48 2.07 -10.91
CA ILE A 330 -1.86 1.75 -11.30
C ILE A 330 -2.59 1.25 -10.06
N VAL A 331 -3.55 2.02 -9.58
CA VAL A 331 -4.44 1.60 -8.49
C VAL A 331 -5.65 0.90 -9.07
N ASN A 332 -5.93 -0.33 -8.61
CA ASN A 332 -7.11 -1.10 -8.94
C ASN A 332 -8.02 -1.17 -7.70
N LEU A 333 -9.28 -0.75 -7.80
CA LEU A 333 -10.24 -0.97 -6.72
C LEU A 333 -10.53 -2.47 -6.54
N GLU A 334 -10.40 -2.97 -5.30
CA GLU A 334 -10.78 -4.33 -4.89
C GLU A 334 -12.03 -4.30 -3.99
N GLY A 335 -11.93 -4.63 -2.70
CA GLY A 335 -12.98 -4.60 -1.68
C GLY A 335 -13.33 -3.22 -1.12
N GLY A 336 -13.97 -3.18 0.04
CA GLY A 336 -14.54 -1.97 0.67
C GLY A 336 -16.06 -1.89 0.54
N TYR A 337 -16.76 -1.97 1.67
CA TYR A 337 -18.19 -2.29 1.73
C TYR A 337 -18.99 -1.32 2.60
N ASN A 338 -18.34 -0.47 3.40
CA ASN A 338 -19.02 0.68 4.00
C ASN A 338 -19.22 1.80 2.97
N LEU A 339 -20.47 1.95 2.50
CA LEU A 339 -20.85 2.90 1.45
C LEU A 339 -20.70 4.39 1.83
N ASP A 340 -20.54 4.70 3.10
CA ASP A 340 -20.32 6.06 3.61
C ASP A 340 -18.82 6.40 3.69
N GLU A 341 -17.95 5.40 3.92
CA GLU A 341 -16.52 5.58 4.18
C GLU A 341 -15.64 5.37 2.94
N ILE A 342 -15.96 4.39 2.09
CA ILE A 342 -15.20 4.14 0.85
C ILE A 342 -15.07 5.36 -0.09
N PRO A 343 -16.02 6.33 -0.16
CA PRO A 343 -15.81 7.52 -0.98
C PRO A 343 -14.67 8.42 -0.46
N PHE A 344 -14.50 8.52 0.86
CA PHE A 344 -13.39 9.27 1.47
C PHE A 344 -12.06 8.52 1.30
N ALA A 345 -12.04 7.21 1.47
CA ALA A 345 -10.87 6.38 1.19
C ALA A 345 -10.40 6.55 -0.27
N ALA A 346 -11.32 6.48 -1.23
CA ALA A 346 -11.04 6.71 -2.65
C ALA A 346 -10.56 8.13 -2.97
N GLU A 347 -11.08 9.15 -2.27
CA GLU A 347 -10.57 10.52 -2.36
C GLU A 347 -9.11 10.60 -1.89
N GLY A 348 -8.78 9.98 -0.76
CA GLY A 348 -7.41 9.91 -0.24
C GLY A 348 -6.45 9.30 -1.25
N VAL A 349 -6.82 8.14 -1.82
CA VAL A 349 -6.08 7.49 -2.90
C VAL A 349 -5.84 8.44 -4.07
N LEU A 350 -6.89 9.07 -4.60
CA LEU A 350 -6.77 9.96 -5.76
C LEU A 350 -5.84 11.16 -5.47
N ARG A 351 -6.00 11.81 -4.32
CA ARG A 351 -5.16 12.95 -3.93
C ARG A 351 -3.70 12.54 -3.70
N GLY A 352 -3.47 11.35 -3.17
CA GLY A 352 -2.13 10.75 -3.08
C GLY A 352 -1.48 10.52 -4.45
N LEU A 353 -2.23 10.02 -5.43
CA LEU A 353 -1.76 9.88 -6.83
C LEU A 353 -1.44 11.23 -7.48
N MET A 354 -2.29 12.23 -7.23
CA MET A 354 -2.07 13.60 -7.70
C MET A 354 -0.96 14.33 -6.94
N ASN A 355 -0.30 13.66 -5.98
CA ASN A 355 0.82 14.17 -5.21
C ASN A 355 0.48 15.49 -4.49
N GLU A 356 -0.74 15.59 -3.96
CA GLU A 356 -1.14 16.73 -3.14
C GLU A 356 -0.41 16.74 -1.78
N GLN A 357 -0.34 17.92 -1.15
CA GLN A 357 0.26 18.05 0.18
C GLN A 357 -0.62 17.39 1.25
N LEU A 358 0.01 16.65 2.16
CA LEU A 358 -0.63 15.98 3.28
C LEU A 358 -0.46 16.80 4.58
N PRO A 359 -1.36 16.64 5.58
CA PRO A 359 -2.58 15.84 5.53
C PRO A 359 -3.66 16.51 4.67
N ILE A 360 -4.56 15.72 4.09
CA ILE A 360 -5.63 16.22 3.20
C ILE A 360 -6.75 16.82 4.03
N HIS A 361 -7.15 16.11 5.07
CA HIS A 361 -8.03 16.63 6.09
C HIS A 361 -7.18 16.94 7.31
N ASN A 362 -7.42 18.07 7.98
CA ASN A 362 -6.87 18.28 9.32
C ASN A 362 -7.59 17.33 10.30
N SER A 363 -7.36 16.02 10.16
CA SER A 363 -7.83 14.96 11.07
C SER A 363 -7.26 15.13 12.48
N ILE A 364 -6.27 16.02 12.63
CA ILE A 364 -5.74 16.51 13.91
C ILE A 364 -6.52 17.76 14.35
N ASN A 365 -7.77 17.60 14.78
CA ASN A 365 -8.45 18.65 15.55
C ASN A 365 -8.30 18.37 17.06
N ASN A 366 -7.62 19.29 17.77
CA ASN A 366 -7.59 19.37 19.24
C ASN A 366 -7.21 18.07 19.99
N LEU A 367 -6.23 17.30 19.48
CA LEU A 367 -5.68 16.18 20.23
C LEU A 367 -4.81 16.66 21.39
N THR A 368 -4.94 15.99 22.53
CA THR A 368 -3.96 16.10 23.62
C THR A 368 -2.66 15.39 23.25
N GLN A 369 -1.55 15.73 23.91
CA GLN A 369 -0.25 15.07 23.68
C GLN A 369 -0.32 13.55 23.85
N SER A 370 -1.11 13.06 24.81
CA SER A 370 -1.33 11.62 25.02
C SER A 370 -2.02 10.96 23.80
N GLN A 371 -2.99 11.64 23.21
CA GLN A 371 -3.70 11.14 22.02
C GLN A 371 -2.83 11.20 20.77
N VAL A 372 -1.93 12.19 20.68
CA VAL A 372 -0.91 12.23 19.62
C VAL A 372 0.04 11.04 19.77
N LYS A 373 0.56 10.78 20.98
CA LYS A 373 1.43 9.63 21.25
C LYS A 373 0.75 8.32 20.86
N GLU A 374 -0.47 8.09 21.33
CA GLU A 374 -1.26 6.89 21.01
C GLU A 374 -1.47 6.72 19.51
N ARG A 375 -1.72 7.81 18.77
CA ARG A 375 -1.87 7.78 17.30
C ARG A 375 -0.56 7.71 16.52
N CYS A 376 0.59 7.83 17.17
CA CYS A 376 1.90 7.71 16.52
C CYS A 376 2.56 6.36 16.79
N CYS A 377 2.19 5.67 17.88
CA CYS A 377 2.78 4.38 18.23
C CYS A 377 2.08 3.23 17.46
N PRO A 378 2.84 2.38 16.74
CA PRO A 378 2.26 1.16 16.16
C PRO A 378 1.78 0.20 17.26
N SER A 379 0.76 -0.58 16.94
CA SER A 379 0.23 -1.64 17.80
C SER A 379 1.23 -2.78 18.00
N GLU A 380 1.07 -3.50 19.12
CA GLU A 380 1.90 -4.68 19.42
C GLU A 380 1.80 -5.75 18.31
N THR A 381 0.60 -5.96 17.76
CA THR A 381 0.38 -6.89 16.63
C THR A 381 1.29 -6.53 15.45
N VAL A 382 1.37 -5.26 15.10
CA VAL A 382 2.15 -4.78 13.95
C VAL A 382 3.65 -4.87 14.19
N LEU A 383 4.10 -4.59 15.42
CA LEU A 383 5.49 -4.81 15.82
C LEU A 383 5.87 -6.29 15.66
N GLN A 384 5.03 -7.21 16.16
CA GLN A 384 5.25 -8.65 16.02
C GLN A 384 5.25 -9.10 14.56
N THR A 385 4.32 -8.61 13.72
CA THR A 385 4.30 -8.90 12.28
C THR A 385 5.58 -8.42 11.60
N ALA A 386 6.07 -7.21 11.92
CA ALA A 386 7.30 -6.69 11.36
C ALA A 386 8.53 -7.52 11.76
N GLU A 387 8.63 -7.93 13.04
CA GLU A 387 9.70 -8.80 13.53
C GLU A 387 9.71 -10.14 12.80
N GLN A 388 8.56 -10.83 12.75
CA GLN A 388 8.43 -12.11 12.05
C GLN A 388 8.75 -11.96 10.56
N CYS A 389 8.36 -10.85 9.94
CA CYS A 389 8.70 -10.58 8.55
C CYS A 389 10.21 -10.49 8.39
N ILE A 390 10.90 -9.73 9.24
CA ILE A 390 12.35 -9.60 9.15
C ILE A 390 13.02 -10.96 9.35
N GLU A 391 12.60 -11.75 10.34
CA GLU A 391 13.13 -13.09 10.58
C GLU A 391 13.04 -14.00 9.34
N ASN A 392 11.89 -14.00 8.68
CA ASN A 392 11.62 -14.86 7.52
C ASN A 392 12.26 -14.34 6.22
N PHE A 393 12.29 -13.02 6.03
CA PHE A 393 12.63 -12.41 4.74
C PHE A 393 14.02 -11.76 4.65
N GLN A 394 14.71 -11.51 5.77
CA GLN A 394 16.05 -10.87 5.75
C GLN A 394 17.11 -11.62 4.93
N LYS A 395 16.93 -12.93 4.72
CA LYS A 395 17.81 -13.76 3.87
C LYS A 395 17.60 -13.52 2.36
N TYR A 396 16.43 -13.03 1.97
CA TYR A 396 16.10 -12.69 0.58
C TYR A 396 16.29 -11.19 0.31
N TRP A 397 16.01 -10.36 1.32
CA TRP A 397 16.03 -8.91 1.22
C TRP A 397 17.04 -8.32 2.20
N THR A 398 18.25 -8.05 1.71
CA THR A 398 19.34 -7.53 2.56
C THR A 398 19.03 -6.15 3.14
N CYS A 399 18.12 -5.40 2.54
CA CYS A 399 17.61 -4.13 3.09
C CYS A 399 16.92 -4.29 4.44
N LEU A 400 16.47 -5.51 4.80
CA LEU A 400 15.92 -5.81 6.12
C LEU A 400 17.00 -6.21 7.15
N ASN A 401 18.21 -6.57 6.69
CA ASN A 401 19.33 -7.01 7.53
C ASN A 401 20.10 -5.81 8.12
N THR A 402 19.37 -4.83 8.65
CA THR A 402 19.98 -3.67 9.30
C THR A 402 20.28 -3.99 10.75
N ASN A 403 21.25 -4.88 11.03
CA ASN A 403 21.74 -5.15 12.40
C ASN A 403 22.50 -3.96 13.02
N LYS A 404 22.21 -2.73 12.62
CA LYS A 404 22.93 -1.52 13.00
C LYS A 404 21.91 -0.40 13.16
N THR A 405 21.88 0.20 14.34
CA THR A 405 21.21 1.48 14.55
C THR A 405 21.84 2.48 13.58
N ALA A 406 21.01 3.08 12.73
CA ALA A 406 21.46 4.06 11.75
C ALA A 406 21.31 5.45 12.36
N LEU A 407 22.42 6.18 12.43
CA LEU A 407 22.42 7.57 12.84
C LEU A 407 22.29 8.42 11.58
N GLU A 408 21.22 9.20 11.48
CA GLU A 408 21.11 10.24 10.46
C GLU A 408 21.47 11.59 11.08
N ILE A 409 22.21 12.40 10.33
CA ILE A 409 22.77 13.66 10.79
C ILE A 409 22.40 14.74 9.79
N ASP A 410 21.71 15.78 10.26
CA ASP A 410 21.26 16.87 9.40
C ASP A 410 21.34 18.26 10.08
N GLY A 411 21.03 19.32 9.34
CA GLY A 411 21.02 20.71 9.84
C GLY A 411 22.42 21.29 10.11
N GLY A 412 23.44 20.80 9.39
CA GLY A 412 24.83 21.25 9.54
C GLY A 412 25.61 20.55 10.67
N LEU A 413 25.02 19.54 11.33
CA LEU A 413 25.74 18.71 12.30
C LEU A 413 26.77 17.80 11.67
N ASP A 414 26.69 17.52 10.37
CA ASP A 414 27.60 16.66 9.62
C ASP A 414 29.07 17.12 9.73
N GLU A 415 29.31 18.41 9.99
CA GLU A 415 30.65 18.95 10.31
C GLU A 415 31.26 18.34 11.60
N CYS A 416 30.46 17.83 12.54
CA CYS A 416 30.91 17.09 13.72
C CYS A 416 31.25 15.63 13.38
N PHE A 417 30.79 15.14 12.23
CA PHE A 417 30.81 13.74 11.82
C PHE A 417 31.59 13.54 10.52
N ASP A 418 32.66 14.32 10.30
CA ASP A 418 33.51 14.23 9.10
C ASP A 418 32.72 14.34 7.78
N LYS A 419 31.64 15.15 7.76
CA LYS A 419 30.69 15.34 6.65
C LYS A 419 29.88 14.09 6.27
N GLN A 420 29.80 13.12 7.17
CA GLN A 420 28.92 11.97 7.01
C GLN A 420 27.51 12.34 7.48
N LYS A 421 26.52 12.12 6.61
CA LYS A 421 25.10 12.29 6.92
C LYS A 421 24.42 11.04 7.46
N GLU A 422 25.05 9.89 7.27
CA GLU A 422 24.57 8.60 7.78
C GLU A 422 25.74 7.80 8.35
N ILE A 423 25.59 7.31 9.58
CA ILE A 423 26.59 6.46 10.26
C ILE A 423 25.89 5.23 10.81
N LYS A 424 26.45 4.06 10.54
CA LYS A 424 25.97 2.79 11.11
C LYS A 424 26.82 2.43 12.32
N ILE A 425 26.18 2.38 13.48
CA ILE A 425 26.84 1.99 14.73
C ILE A 425 26.43 0.57 15.12
N GLU A 426 27.35 -0.12 15.79
CA GLU A 426 27.16 -1.45 16.34
C GLU A 426 27.52 -1.39 17.81
N ILE A 427 26.52 -1.50 18.68
CA ILE A 427 26.69 -1.43 20.13
C ILE A 427 26.70 -2.87 20.64
N GLN A 428 27.89 -3.39 20.94
CA GLN A 428 28.05 -4.74 21.47
C GLN A 428 27.90 -4.75 23.01
N ASP A 429 27.37 -5.85 23.55
CA ASP A 429 27.35 -6.18 24.99
C ASP A 429 26.51 -5.27 25.92
N LYS A 430 25.26 -4.97 25.55
CA LYS A 430 24.28 -4.34 26.47
C LYS A 430 22.86 -4.89 26.27
N GLU A 431 22.15 -5.16 27.37
CA GLU A 431 20.74 -5.61 27.34
C GLU A 431 19.77 -4.50 26.94
N THR A 432 20.11 -3.23 27.23
CA THR A 432 19.27 -2.07 26.87
C THR A 432 20.14 -0.88 26.51
N VAL A 433 19.89 -0.30 25.34
CA VAL A 433 20.49 0.95 24.87
C VAL A 433 19.45 2.04 25.07
N THR A 434 19.79 3.17 25.70
CA THR A 434 18.88 4.32 25.80
C THR A 434 19.41 5.48 24.96
N ALA A 435 18.56 6.45 24.63
CA ALA A 435 18.96 7.65 23.89
C ALA A 435 20.08 8.41 24.61
N GLY A 436 20.01 8.51 25.95
CA GLY A 436 21.06 9.13 26.76
C GLY A 436 22.39 8.39 26.65
N PHE A 437 22.37 7.05 26.70
CA PHE A 437 23.57 6.25 26.47
C PHE A 437 24.11 6.44 25.05
N LEU A 438 23.22 6.49 24.05
CA LEU A 438 23.59 6.65 22.66
C LEU A 438 24.27 8.01 22.42
N ILE A 439 23.75 9.09 23.00
CA ILE A 439 24.35 10.43 22.94
C ILE A 439 25.75 10.43 23.54
N ASP A 440 25.91 9.83 24.72
CA ASP A 440 27.20 9.70 25.39
C ASP A 440 28.19 8.87 24.56
N TYR A 441 27.72 7.75 23.98
CA TYR A 441 28.52 6.90 23.12
C TYR A 441 28.99 7.64 21.86
N ILE A 442 28.09 8.39 21.21
CA ILE A 442 28.40 9.19 20.02
C ILE A 442 29.44 10.25 20.33
N ALA A 443 29.23 11.02 21.41
CA ALA A 443 30.13 12.10 21.81
C ALA A 443 31.55 11.58 22.13
N LYS A 444 31.67 10.37 22.70
CA LYS A 444 32.95 9.79 23.10
C LYS A 444 33.67 9.02 21.99
N ASN A 445 32.93 8.30 21.15
CA ASN A 445 33.50 7.28 20.26
C ASN A 445 33.32 7.58 18.77
N VAL A 446 32.31 8.36 18.39
CA VAL A 446 31.96 8.62 16.99
C VAL A 446 32.49 9.97 16.54
N ILE A 447 32.21 11.04 17.31
CA ILE A 447 32.64 12.40 16.98
C ILE A 447 34.14 12.55 17.25
N LYS A 448 34.91 12.82 16.20
CA LYS A 448 36.37 13.00 16.30
C LYS A 448 36.79 14.45 16.40
N SER A 449 35.92 15.38 16.00
CA SER A 449 36.21 16.82 16.01
C SER A 449 35.01 17.63 16.45
N LYS A 450 35.27 18.64 17.28
CA LYS A 450 34.29 19.61 17.79
C LYS A 450 33.06 18.99 18.50
N PRO A 451 33.23 18.04 19.44
CA PRO A 451 32.12 17.44 20.19
C PRO A 451 31.27 18.47 20.94
N GLU A 452 31.81 19.66 21.24
CA GLU A 452 31.08 20.77 21.85
C GLU A 452 29.89 21.28 21.02
N PHE A 453 29.84 21.01 19.71
CA PHE A 453 28.66 21.34 18.88
C PHE A 453 27.53 20.33 19.03
N PHE A 454 27.82 19.12 19.51
CA PHE A 454 26.84 18.06 19.74
C PHE A 454 26.41 17.95 21.21
N VAL A 455 27.35 18.10 22.15
CA VAL A 455 27.09 18.07 23.60
C VAL A 455 27.57 19.35 24.30
N LEU A 456 26.84 19.80 25.32
CA LEU A 456 27.19 20.93 26.17
C LEU A 456 26.99 20.53 27.64
N ASN A 457 28.04 20.63 28.45
CA ASN A 457 28.03 20.21 29.87
C ASN A 457 27.59 18.74 30.08
N ASP A 458 28.09 17.83 29.25
CA ASP A 458 27.75 16.39 29.26
C ASP A 458 26.28 16.06 28.93
N GLU A 459 25.50 17.03 28.45
CA GLU A 459 24.13 16.85 27.95
C GLU A 459 24.05 17.16 26.46
N LEU A 460 23.01 16.66 25.78
CA LEU A 460 22.76 17.03 24.39
C LEU A 460 22.59 18.55 24.28
N ARG A 461 23.26 19.15 23.29
CA ARG A 461 23.21 20.60 23.13
C ARG A 461 21.78 21.06 22.81
N PRO A 462 21.25 22.08 23.53
CA PRO A 462 19.97 22.68 23.20
C PRO A 462 19.92 23.16 21.74
N GLY A 463 18.82 22.88 21.05
CA GLY A 463 18.68 23.16 19.61
C GLY A 463 19.09 22.00 18.70
N ILE A 464 19.44 20.84 19.23
CA ILE A 464 19.48 19.58 18.48
C ILE A 464 18.19 18.82 18.75
N LEU A 465 17.42 18.59 17.69
CA LEU A 465 16.25 17.71 17.70
C LEU A 465 16.72 16.26 17.54
N VAL A 466 16.17 15.35 18.34
CA VAL A 466 16.42 13.91 18.23
C VAL A 466 15.14 13.21 17.86
N LEU A 467 15.19 12.48 16.76
CA LEU A 467 14.09 11.64 16.31
C LEU A 467 14.52 10.19 16.40
N ILE A 468 13.71 9.34 17.03
CA ILE A 468 13.87 7.88 17.01
C ILE A 468 12.78 7.35 16.09
N ASN A 469 13.16 6.76 14.97
CA ASN A 469 12.27 6.33 13.89
C ASN A 469 11.32 7.46 13.43
N ASP A 470 11.90 8.65 13.25
CA ASP A 470 11.20 9.88 12.85
C ASP A 470 10.18 10.42 13.88
N ALA A 471 10.09 9.82 15.07
CA ALA A 471 9.32 10.33 16.21
C ALA A 471 10.21 11.12 17.18
N ASP A 472 9.72 12.26 17.65
CA ASP A 472 10.43 13.08 18.64
C ASP A 472 10.67 12.28 19.93
N TRP A 473 11.94 12.12 20.32
CA TRP A 473 12.34 11.38 21.52
C TRP A 473 11.70 11.91 22.81
N GLU A 474 11.23 13.17 22.85
CA GLU A 474 10.50 13.73 23.98
C GLU A 474 9.19 12.98 24.24
N ILE A 475 8.62 12.38 23.20
CA ILE A 475 7.44 11.52 23.29
C ILE A 475 7.81 10.17 23.96
N GLU A 476 9.03 9.68 23.75
CA GLU A 476 9.53 8.39 24.23
C GLU A 476 10.28 8.43 25.56
N GLY A 477 10.23 9.56 26.27
CA GLY A 477 10.88 9.69 27.59
C GLY A 477 12.29 10.29 27.53
N THR A 478 12.62 11.01 26.46
CA THR A 478 13.88 11.76 26.29
C THR A 478 15.12 10.87 26.37
N VAL A 479 16.00 11.09 27.35
CA VAL A 479 17.23 10.32 27.56
C VAL A 479 16.99 8.89 28.01
N ASP A 480 15.80 8.60 28.55
CA ASP A 480 15.39 7.27 28.97
C ASP A 480 14.72 6.47 27.85
N ALA A 481 14.49 7.09 26.68
CA ALA A 481 13.91 6.41 25.51
C ALA A 481 14.80 5.22 25.12
N GLU A 482 14.22 4.03 25.10
CA GLU A 482 14.92 2.81 24.70
C GLU A 482 15.18 2.84 23.19
N ILE A 483 16.43 2.60 22.82
CA ILE A 483 16.88 2.44 21.44
C ILE A 483 17.01 0.95 21.22
N ASN A 484 16.16 0.43 20.35
CA ASN A 484 16.17 -0.96 19.97
C ASN A 484 17.16 -1.19 18.83
N ASP A 485 17.53 -2.46 18.66
CA ASP A 485 18.25 -2.87 17.47
C ASP A 485 17.51 -2.38 16.23
N ARG A 486 18.26 -1.79 15.31
CA ARG A 486 17.78 -1.29 14.01
C ARG A 486 16.98 0.01 14.04
N ASP A 487 16.85 0.68 15.18
CA ASP A 487 16.27 2.02 15.23
C ASP A 487 17.08 3.00 14.39
N LYS A 488 16.38 3.93 13.76
CA LYS A 488 16.98 5.08 13.09
C LYS A 488 16.94 6.25 14.06
N VAL A 489 18.09 6.76 14.47
CA VAL A 489 18.16 7.93 15.34
C VAL A 489 18.68 9.12 14.54
N CYS A 490 17.80 10.08 14.28
CA CYS A 490 18.14 11.29 13.54
C CYS A 490 18.46 12.43 14.50
N PHE A 491 19.60 13.07 14.31
CA PHE A 491 20.00 14.28 15.02
C PHE A 491 19.99 15.45 14.06
N ILE A 492 19.17 16.47 14.34
CA ILE A 492 19.00 17.64 13.47
C ILE A 492 19.36 18.89 14.26
N SER A 493 20.38 19.64 13.82
CA SER A 493 20.64 20.96 14.44
C SER A 493 19.76 22.04 13.83
N THR A 494 19.08 22.76 14.71
CA THR A 494 18.31 23.97 14.39
C THR A 494 19.15 25.25 14.49
N LEU A 495 20.43 25.14 14.85
CA LEU A 495 21.29 26.30 15.15
C LEU A 495 22.22 26.67 13.99
N HIS A 496 22.49 25.78 13.03
CA HIS A 496 23.57 25.94 12.04
C HIS A 496 23.11 26.00 10.58
N GLY A 497 21.82 26.24 10.33
CA GLY A 497 21.29 26.56 9.00
C GLY A 497 20.39 25.47 8.45
N GLY A 498 19.14 25.49 8.93
CA GLY A 498 17.93 25.15 8.20
C GLY A 498 16.96 26.30 8.40
#